data_AF-A0A539DY68-F1
#
_entry.id   AF-A0A539DY68-F1
#
_cell.length_a   1.000
_cell.length_b   1.000
_cell.length_c   1.000
_cell.angle_alpha   90.00
_cell.angle_beta   90.00
_cell.angle_gamma   90.00
#
_symmetry.space_group_name_H-M   'P 1'
#
loop_
_entity.id
_entity.type
_entity.pdbx_description
1 polymer ?
#
loop_
_entity_poly.entity_id
_entity_poly.type
_entity_poly.pdbx_seq_one_letter_code
_entity_poly.pdbx_strand_id
1 'polypeptide(L)'
;MGRAPRGNPAHLDRIDLDEVTAIYLPLTRLLNLYVAATQSLHKVSAAFLGTYAPKVPYVIGVAGSVAVGKSTFARILQAILSRWPDHPQVDLVTTDGFLHPNRVLEERGIMNRKGFPESYDTRRLIEFLRELKSGAKQASAPVYSHVSYDIVPGDEVIVCQPDILILEGLNVLQVGDADEFVSDYFDFSIFIDADEAHIEEWYVQRFLKLCETVFQDPNSFFQHYAQLTHDEAVDTARFIWREINGKNLRENIEPTKPRASLLLRKGADHRVTNVSLRRL
;
A
#
# COMPACT_ATOMS: atom_id res chain seq x y z
N MET A 1 0.89 -18.33 -23.43
CA MET A 1 2.19 -17.99 -22.81
C MET A 1 2.38 -16.48 -22.90
N GLY A 2 1.77 -15.74 -21.96
CA GLY A 2 1.93 -14.28 -21.87
C GLY A 2 3.00 -13.96 -20.85
N ARG A 3 4.05 -13.24 -21.27
CA ARG A 3 5.11 -12.76 -20.38
C ARG A 3 4.51 -11.71 -19.43
N ALA A 4 4.67 -11.94 -18.12
CA ALA A 4 4.47 -10.92 -17.10
C ALA A 4 5.32 -9.68 -17.42
N PRO A 5 4.84 -8.46 -17.13
CA PRO A 5 5.62 -7.26 -17.33
C PRO A 5 6.85 -7.32 -16.42
N ARG A 6 8.04 -7.25 -17.03
CA ARG A 6 9.30 -7.15 -16.29
C ARG A 6 9.33 -5.78 -15.63
N GLY A 7 8.99 -5.73 -14.36
CA GLY A 7 9.30 -4.58 -13.51
C GLY A 7 10.79 -4.27 -13.61
N ASN A 8 11.09 -2.99 -13.80
CA ASN A 8 12.43 -2.43 -13.85
C ASN A 8 13.20 -2.79 -12.55
N PRO A 9 14.38 -3.45 -12.59
CA PRO A 9 15.11 -3.89 -11.39
C PRO A 9 16.04 -2.79 -10.85
N ALA A 10 15.58 -1.54 -10.81
CA ALA A 10 16.31 -0.43 -10.21
C ALA A 10 15.58 0.02 -8.94
N HIS A 11 16.26 -0.07 -7.80
CA HIS A 11 15.77 0.17 -6.41
C HIS A 11 15.25 -1.05 -5.65
N LEU A 12 16.02 -2.13 -5.63
CA LEU A 12 16.14 -2.88 -4.38
C LEU A 12 17.06 -2.07 -3.47
N ASP A 13 16.48 -1.32 -2.55
CA ASP A 13 17.19 -0.97 -1.30
C ASP A 13 17.80 -2.28 -0.79
N ARG A 14 19.10 -2.29 -0.47
CA ARG A 14 19.78 -3.50 -0.01
C ARG A 14 19.00 -4.02 1.20
N ILE A 15 18.25 -5.10 0.99
CA ILE A 15 17.44 -5.71 2.03
C ILE A 15 18.43 -6.22 3.08
N ASP A 16 18.37 -5.63 4.27
CA ASP A 16 19.19 -6.04 5.39
C ASP A 16 18.74 -7.44 5.83
N LEU A 17 19.62 -8.44 5.67
CA LEU A 17 19.31 -9.82 6.03
C LEU A 17 19.01 -9.95 7.53
N ASP A 18 19.62 -9.12 8.37
CA ASP A 18 19.36 -9.12 9.80
C ASP A 18 17.93 -8.65 10.09
N GLU A 19 17.44 -7.63 9.36
CA GLU A 19 16.05 -7.16 9.50
C GLU A 19 15.05 -8.19 8.98
N VAL A 20 15.37 -8.89 7.88
CA VAL A 20 14.55 -10.01 7.38
C VAL A 20 14.39 -11.08 8.46
N THR A 21 15.49 -11.50 9.09
CA THR A 21 15.47 -12.54 10.12
C THR A 21 14.79 -12.08 11.41
N ALA A 22 15.06 -10.85 11.86
CA ALA A 22 14.56 -10.34 13.12
C ALA A 22 13.08 -9.92 13.07
N ILE A 23 12.60 -9.43 11.93
CA ILE A 23 11.27 -8.81 11.81
C ILE A 23 10.37 -9.57 10.85
N TYR A 24 10.79 -9.73 9.61
CA TYR A 24 9.90 -10.25 8.56
C TYR A 24 9.59 -11.75 8.74
N LEU A 25 10.56 -12.57 9.14
CA LEU A 25 10.32 -14.01 9.38
C LEU A 25 9.36 -14.27 10.56
N PRO A 26 9.54 -13.66 11.76
CA PRO A 26 8.57 -13.81 12.84
C PRO A 26 7.19 -13.25 12.48
N LEU A 27 7.14 -12.11 11.79
CA LEU A 27 5.88 -11.51 11.37
C LEU A 27 5.12 -12.40 10.37
N THR A 28 5.80 -12.93 9.36
CA THR A 28 5.15 -13.83 8.39
C THR A 28 4.68 -15.12 9.06
N ARG A 29 5.46 -15.66 10.00
CA ARG A 29 5.00 -16.80 10.81
C ARG A 29 3.74 -16.46 11.61
N LEU A 30 3.67 -15.28 12.21
CA LEU A 30 2.47 -14.80 12.91
C LEU A 30 1.28 -14.72 11.95
N LEU A 31 1.44 -14.06 10.82
CA LEU A 31 0.39 -13.90 9.81
C LEU A 31 -0.12 -15.25 9.31
N ASN A 32 0.76 -16.23 9.11
CA ASN A 32 0.34 -17.58 8.70
C ASN A 32 -0.54 -18.27 9.75
N LEU A 33 -0.28 -18.05 11.04
CA LEU A 33 -1.16 -18.56 12.10
C LEU A 33 -2.56 -17.94 12.02
N TYR A 34 -2.64 -16.62 11.77
CA TYR A 34 -3.92 -15.95 11.55
C TYR A 34 -4.64 -16.44 10.29
N VAL A 35 -3.92 -16.57 9.17
CA VAL A 35 -4.46 -17.08 7.90
C VAL A 35 -5.05 -18.48 8.09
N ALA A 36 -4.28 -19.39 8.69
CA ALA A 36 -4.73 -20.76 8.95
C ALA A 36 -5.96 -20.81 9.87
N ALA A 37 -5.98 -20.00 10.93
CA ALA A 37 -7.11 -19.91 11.85
C ALA A 37 -8.38 -19.40 11.15
N THR A 38 -8.29 -18.31 10.39
CA THR A 38 -9.43 -17.74 9.64
C THR A 38 -9.95 -18.70 8.59
N GLN A 39 -9.06 -19.34 7.81
CA GLN A 39 -9.47 -20.34 6.82
C GLN A 39 -10.16 -21.54 7.47
N SER A 40 -9.66 -22.01 8.62
CA SER A 40 -10.30 -23.08 9.39
C SER A 40 -11.69 -22.66 9.87
N LEU A 41 -11.83 -21.44 10.40
CA LEU A 41 -13.12 -20.92 10.85
C LEU A 41 -14.12 -20.85 9.70
N HIS A 42 -13.73 -20.33 8.53
CA HIS A 42 -14.58 -20.29 7.35
C HIS A 42 -15.09 -21.68 6.93
N LYS A 43 -14.22 -22.69 6.94
CA LYS A 43 -14.61 -24.08 6.62
C LYS A 43 -15.64 -24.63 7.61
N VAL A 44 -15.44 -24.39 8.91
CA VAL A 44 -16.36 -24.84 9.97
C VAL A 44 -17.71 -24.12 9.85
N SER A 45 -17.71 -22.81 9.64
CA SER A 45 -18.94 -22.02 9.46
C SER A 45 -19.75 -22.45 8.24
N ALA A 46 -19.08 -22.68 7.10
CA ALA A 46 -19.75 -23.15 5.89
C ALA A 46 -20.34 -24.56 6.08
N ALA A 47 -19.58 -25.47 6.72
CA ALA A 47 -20.07 -26.81 7.04
C ALA A 47 -21.30 -26.75 7.96
N PHE A 48 -21.28 -25.88 8.98
CA PHE A 48 -22.41 -25.67 9.89
C PHE A 48 -23.66 -25.14 9.17
N LEU A 49 -23.48 -24.19 8.24
CA LEU A 49 -24.57 -23.60 7.46
C LEU A 49 -25.03 -24.48 6.29
N GLY A 50 -24.35 -25.60 6.02
CA GLY A 50 -24.62 -26.45 4.85
C GLY A 50 -24.33 -25.76 3.52
N THR A 51 -23.47 -24.74 3.50
CA THR A 51 -23.12 -23.97 2.30
C THR A 51 -21.76 -24.38 1.74
N TYR A 52 -21.54 -24.12 0.45
CA TYR A 52 -20.20 -24.18 -0.12
C TYR A 52 -19.39 -22.97 0.36
N ALA A 53 -18.19 -23.19 0.87
CA ALA A 53 -17.27 -22.12 1.22
C ALA A 53 -16.46 -21.74 -0.02
N PRO A 54 -16.78 -20.66 -0.76
CA PRO A 54 -15.91 -20.21 -1.83
C PRO A 54 -14.54 -19.85 -1.25
N LYS A 55 -13.48 -20.08 -2.04
CA LYS A 55 -12.15 -19.58 -1.71
C LYS A 55 -12.22 -18.06 -1.75
N VAL A 56 -12.08 -17.43 -0.58
CA VAL A 56 -11.96 -15.98 -0.42
C VAL A 56 -10.56 -15.65 0.10
N PRO A 57 -9.93 -14.58 -0.38
CA PRO A 57 -8.59 -14.24 0.07
C PRO A 57 -8.59 -13.77 1.52
N TYR A 58 -7.49 -14.05 2.21
CA TYR A 58 -7.12 -13.34 3.43
C TYR A 58 -6.53 -11.99 3.05
N VAL A 59 -7.12 -10.89 3.49
CA VAL A 59 -6.76 -9.53 3.10
C VAL A 59 -5.96 -8.85 4.20
N ILE A 60 -4.74 -8.45 3.85
CA ILE A 60 -3.81 -7.72 4.71
C ILE A 60 -3.74 -6.27 4.22
N GLY A 61 -4.23 -5.34 5.02
CA GLY A 61 -4.07 -3.89 4.77
C GLY A 61 -2.71 -3.39 5.27
N VAL A 62 -1.97 -2.65 4.45
CA VAL A 62 -0.70 -1.99 4.82
C VAL A 62 -0.84 -0.48 4.68
N ALA A 63 -0.81 0.21 5.83
CA ALA A 63 -1.03 1.65 5.97
C ALA A 63 0.22 2.39 6.46
N GLY A 64 0.19 3.72 6.40
CA GLY A 64 1.29 4.60 6.83
C GLY A 64 1.57 5.73 5.83
N SER A 65 2.43 6.67 6.24
CA SER A 65 2.71 7.88 5.46
C SER A 65 3.34 7.60 4.08
N VAL A 66 3.34 8.61 3.21
CA VAL A 66 4.21 8.65 2.04
C VAL A 66 5.68 8.53 2.49
N ALA A 67 6.52 7.88 1.70
CA ALA A 67 7.96 7.67 1.99
C ALA A 67 8.32 6.84 3.24
N VAL A 68 7.37 6.43 4.08
CA VAL A 68 7.67 5.61 5.28
C VAL A 68 8.17 4.18 4.94
N GLY A 69 7.99 3.75 3.69
CA GLY A 69 8.49 2.46 3.18
C GLY A 69 7.43 1.36 3.00
N LYS A 70 6.14 1.71 2.92
CA LYS A 70 5.03 0.76 2.74
C LYS A 70 5.22 -0.20 1.55
N SER A 71 5.47 0.32 0.36
CA SER A 71 5.61 -0.51 -0.85
C SER A 71 6.83 -1.45 -0.77
N THR A 72 7.93 -1.01 -0.15
CA THR A 72 9.09 -1.87 0.11
C THR A 72 8.73 -2.98 1.08
N PHE A 73 8.09 -2.63 2.20
CA PHE A 73 7.63 -3.60 3.19
C PHE A 73 6.64 -4.62 2.58
N ALA A 74 5.63 -4.16 1.84
CA ALA A 74 4.61 -4.99 1.23
C ALA A 74 5.18 -5.97 0.19
N ARG A 75 6.16 -5.53 -0.63
CA ARG A 75 6.86 -6.40 -1.58
C ARG A 75 7.69 -7.48 -0.90
N ILE A 76 8.41 -7.13 0.18
CA ILE A 76 9.18 -8.12 0.95
C ILE A 76 8.23 -9.11 1.62
N LEU A 77 7.15 -8.61 2.21
CA LEU A 77 6.12 -9.43 2.84
C LEU A 77 5.48 -10.41 1.85
N GLN A 78 5.09 -9.93 0.67
CA GLN A 78 4.59 -10.75 -0.43
C GLN A 78 5.58 -11.86 -0.78
N ALA A 79 6.85 -11.51 -1.04
CA ALA A 79 7.86 -12.45 -1.48
C ALA A 79 8.14 -13.56 -0.45
N ILE A 80 8.04 -13.27 0.84
CA ILE A 80 8.22 -14.27 1.91
C ILE A 80 6.96 -15.12 2.08
N LEU A 81 5.76 -14.51 2.09
CA LEU A 81 4.49 -15.24 2.24
C LEU A 81 4.24 -16.21 1.08
N SER A 82 4.58 -15.85 -0.16
CA SER A 82 4.44 -16.72 -1.33
C SER A 82 5.30 -17.99 -1.28
N ARG A 83 6.29 -18.07 -0.37
CA ARG A 83 7.14 -19.26 -0.22
C ARG A 83 6.51 -20.33 0.67
N TRP A 84 5.38 -20.04 1.31
CA TRP A 84 4.72 -20.99 2.19
C TRP A 84 3.78 -21.91 1.41
N PRO A 85 3.82 -23.24 1.62
CA PRO A 85 3.04 -24.20 0.83
C PRO A 85 1.53 -24.03 0.94
N ASP A 86 1.03 -23.56 2.08
CA ASP A 86 -0.41 -23.50 2.38
C ASP A 86 -1.12 -22.33 1.67
N HIS A 87 -0.38 -21.33 1.20
CA HIS A 87 -0.91 -20.14 0.53
C HIS A 87 0.09 -19.55 -0.49
N PRO A 88 0.39 -20.28 -1.59
CA PRO A 88 1.41 -19.89 -2.54
C PRO A 88 1.04 -18.64 -3.36
N GLN A 89 -0.25 -18.34 -3.53
CA GLN A 89 -0.69 -17.20 -4.34
C GLN A 89 -0.94 -15.98 -3.46
N VAL A 90 0.02 -15.05 -3.48
CA VAL A 90 -0.05 -13.77 -2.75
C VAL A 90 0.02 -12.64 -3.76
N ASP A 91 -1.09 -11.91 -3.89
CA ASP A 91 -1.17 -10.75 -4.78
C ASP A 91 -0.99 -9.45 -3.98
N LEU A 92 -0.39 -8.44 -4.62
CA LEU A 92 -0.17 -7.11 -4.04
C LEU A 92 -0.86 -6.08 -4.93
N VAL A 93 -1.75 -5.27 -4.34
CA VAL A 93 -2.44 -4.16 -4.99
C VAL A 93 -2.17 -2.87 -4.21
N THR A 94 -1.90 -1.79 -4.93
CA THR A 94 -1.71 -0.45 -4.36
C THR A 94 -2.98 0.38 -4.53
N THR A 95 -3.40 1.14 -3.52
CA THR A 95 -4.59 2.00 -3.63
C THR A 95 -4.40 3.18 -4.57
N ASP A 96 -3.17 3.50 -4.95
CA ASP A 96 -2.86 4.56 -5.93
C ASP A 96 -3.59 4.32 -7.27
N GLY A 97 -3.83 3.05 -7.64
CA GLY A 97 -4.67 2.67 -8.80
C GLY A 97 -6.13 3.12 -8.70
N PHE A 98 -6.60 3.46 -7.50
CA PHE A 98 -7.96 3.93 -7.24
C PHE A 98 -8.01 5.45 -7.06
N LEU A 99 -6.94 6.19 -7.37
CA LEU A 99 -7.02 7.63 -7.51
C LEU A 99 -7.93 7.98 -8.70
N HIS A 100 -8.65 9.10 -8.58
CA HIS A 100 -9.28 9.67 -9.77
C HIS A 100 -8.21 10.10 -10.79
N PRO A 101 -8.46 9.95 -12.11
CA PRO A 101 -7.56 10.43 -13.14
C PRO A 101 -7.29 11.95 -13.01
N ASN A 102 -6.12 12.42 -13.44
CA ASN A 102 -5.74 13.83 -13.32
C ASN A 102 -6.78 14.78 -13.91
N ARG A 103 -7.38 14.43 -15.05
CA ARG A 103 -8.47 15.20 -15.67
C ARG A 103 -9.61 15.50 -14.68
N VAL A 104 -10.00 14.52 -13.87
CA VAL A 104 -11.07 14.66 -12.87
C VAL A 104 -10.60 15.46 -11.65
N LEU A 105 -9.35 15.26 -11.22
CA LEU A 105 -8.76 16.03 -10.12
C LEU A 105 -8.59 17.52 -10.49
N GLU A 106 -8.24 17.82 -11.74
CA GLU A 106 -8.14 19.17 -12.31
C GLU A 106 -9.51 19.85 -12.39
N GLU A 107 -10.53 19.16 -12.93
CA GLU A 107 -11.91 19.65 -12.99
C GLU A 107 -12.46 20.01 -11.59
N ARG A 108 -12.06 19.25 -10.57
CA ARG A 108 -12.45 19.47 -9.17
C ARG A 108 -11.54 20.46 -8.43
N GLY A 109 -10.45 20.93 -9.03
CA GLY A 109 -9.50 21.85 -8.40
C GLY A 109 -8.71 21.24 -7.23
N ILE A 110 -8.53 19.92 -7.19
CA ILE A 110 -7.92 19.17 -6.08
C ILE A 110 -6.63 18.43 -6.48
N MET A 111 -5.96 18.84 -7.55
CA MET A 111 -4.68 18.25 -7.97
C MET A 111 -3.61 18.30 -6.88
N ASN A 112 -3.57 19.38 -6.09
CA ASN A 112 -2.68 19.52 -4.93
C ASN A 112 -3.11 18.69 -3.71
N ARG A 113 -4.24 17.95 -3.80
CA ARG A 113 -4.75 17.06 -2.75
C ARG A 113 -4.69 15.60 -3.18
N LYS A 114 -3.87 15.25 -4.17
CA LYS A 114 -3.64 13.85 -4.55
C LYS A 114 -3.07 13.07 -3.36
N GLY A 115 -3.73 11.96 -3.02
CA GLY A 115 -3.45 11.17 -1.83
C GLY A 115 -4.31 11.50 -0.61
N PHE A 116 -5.08 12.58 -0.61
CA PHE A 116 -6.12 12.87 0.39
C PHE A 116 -7.39 12.04 0.11
N PRO A 117 -8.29 11.83 1.09
CA PRO A 117 -9.47 10.98 0.94
C PRO A 117 -10.30 11.26 -0.32
N GLU A 118 -10.58 12.53 -0.64
CA GLU A 118 -11.41 12.95 -1.78
C GLU A 118 -10.77 12.73 -3.16
N SER A 119 -9.46 12.41 -3.19
CA SER A 119 -8.75 12.13 -4.44
C SER A 119 -8.93 10.68 -4.91
N TYR A 120 -9.51 9.81 -4.09
CA TYR A 120 -9.75 8.41 -4.41
C TYR A 120 -11.20 8.12 -4.83
N ASP A 121 -11.34 7.21 -5.78
CA ASP A 121 -12.57 6.48 -6.07
C ASP A 121 -12.74 5.33 -5.05
N THR A 122 -13.06 5.70 -3.81
CA THR A 122 -13.25 4.74 -2.70
C THR A 122 -14.37 3.75 -3.00
N ARG A 123 -15.38 4.15 -3.78
CA ARG A 123 -16.46 3.26 -4.21
C ARG A 123 -15.92 2.12 -5.06
N ARG A 124 -15.11 2.42 -6.09
CA ARG A 124 -14.49 1.39 -6.94
C ARG A 124 -13.55 0.48 -6.13
N LEU A 125 -12.85 1.02 -5.14
CA LEU A 125 -11.99 0.22 -4.23
C LEU A 125 -12.82 -0.76 -3.37
N ILE A 126 -13.92 -0.31 -2.80
CA ILE A 126 -14.85 -1.17 -2.03
C ILE A 126 -15.47 -2.24 -2.94
N GLU A 127 -15.90 -1.87 -4.15
CA GLU A 127 -16.46 -2.81 -5.13
C GLU A 127 -15.44 -3.91 -5.48
N PHE A 128 -14.18 -3.56 -5.73
CA PHE A 128 -13.09 -4.52 -5.96
C PHE A 128 -12.90 -5.49 -4.79
N LEU A 129 -12.87 -5.00 -3.55
CA LEU A 129 -12.73 -5.84 -2.36
C LEU A 129 -13.96 -6.73 -2.13
N ARG A 130 -15.16 -6.22 -2.42
CA ARG A 130 -16.42 -6.97 -2.33
C ARG A 130 -16.48 -8.11 -3.32
N GLU A 131 -16.04 -7.90 -4.56
CA GLU A 131 -15.94 -8.97 -5.55
C GLU A 131 -15.03 -10.10 -5.04
N LEU A 132 -13.86 -9.77 -4.50
CA LEU A 132 -12.94 -10.76 -3.96
C LEU A 132 -13.49 -11.49 -2.73
N LYS A 133 -14.07 -10.76 -1.78
CA LYS A 133 -14.65 -11.34 -0.55
C LYS A 133 -15.98 -12.08 -0.79
N SER A 134 -16.64 -11.87 -1.93
CA SER A 134 -17.78 -12.68 -2.38
C SER A 134 -17.37 -13.94 -3.14
N GLY A 135 -16.06 -14.14 -3.37
CA GLY A 135 -15.53 -15.33 -4.03
C GLY A 135 -15.56 -15.26 -5.56
N ALA A 136 -15.61 -14.05 -6.14
CA ALA A 136 -15.48 -13.87 -7.59
C ALA A 136 -14.19 -14.56 -8.10
N LYS A 137 -14.25 -15.13 -9.32
CA LYS A 137 -13.09 -15.81 -9.93
C LYS A 137 -11.94 -14.85 -10.24
N GLN A 138 -12.28 -13.63 -10.59
CA GLN A 138 -11.34 -12.55 -10.85
C GLN A 138 -11.98 -11.21 -10.49
N ALA A 139 -11.16 -10.26 -10.07
CA ALA A 139 -11.52 -8.85 -9.91
C ALA A 139 -10.40 -8.00 -10.54
N SER A 140 -10.73 -6.82 -11.06
CA SER A 140 -9.75 -5.94 -11.69
C SER A 140 -9.52 -4.65 -10.90
N ALA A 141 -8.25 -4.25 -10.81
CA ALA A 141 -7.83 -2.99 -10.20
C ALA A 141 -7.14 -2.11 -11.25
N PRO A 142 -7.38 -0.79 -11.28
CA PRO A 142 -6.73 0.07 -12.28
C PRO A 142 -5.23 0.20 -12.01
N VAL A 143 -4.47 0.50 -13.05
CA VAL A 143 -3.03 0.74 -12.94
C VAL A 143 -2.75 2.24 -12.78
N TYR A 144 -1.95 2.58 -11.78
CA TYR A 144 -1.37 3.91 -11.60
C TYR A 144 0.10 3.91 -12.03
N SER A 145 0.51 4.93 -12.77
CA SER A 145 1.90 5.12 -13.19
C SER A 145 2.53 6.29 -12.45
N HIS A 146 3.59 6.03 -11.68
CA HIS A 146 4.39 7.08 -11.05
C HIS A 146 5.22 7.88 -12.07
N VAL A 147 5.40 7.39 -13.30
CA VAL A 147 6.14 8.10 -14.36
C VAL A 147 5.26 9.20 -14.97
N SER A 148 4.06 8.83 -15.44
CA SER A 148 3.08 9.78 -15.97
C SER A 148 2.28 10.50 -14.88
N TYR A 149 2.47 10.07 -13.62
CA TYR A 149 1.76 10.57 -12.44
C TYR A 149 0.23 10.54 -12.59
N ASP A 150 -0.31 9.52 -13.26
CA ASP A 150 -1.74 9.38 -13.56
C ASP A 150 -2.16 7.91 -13.67
N ILE A 151 -3.48 7.68 -13.69
CA ILE A 151 -4.09 6.40 -14.06
C ILE A 151 -3.76 6.10 -15.52
N VAL A 152 -3.34 4.87 -15.79
CA VAL A 152 -3.04 4.40 -17.16
C VAL A 152 -4.35 3.95 -17.82
N PRO A 153 -4.86 4.65 -18.85
CA PRO A 153 -6.17 4.35 -19.41
C PRO A 153 -6.23 2.94 -20.03
N GLY A 154 -7.18 2.13 -19.57
CA GLY A 154 -7.41 0.77 -20.09
C GLY A 154 -6.51 -0.32 -19.49
N ASP A 155 -5.49 0.04 -18.72
CA ASP A 155 -4.62 -0.92 -18.05
C ASP A 155 -5.20 -1.32 -16.69
N GLU A 156 -5.30 -2.63 -16.46
CA GLU A 156 -5.81 -3.20 -15.22
C GLU A 156 -4.94 -4.37 -14.74
N VAL A 157 -4.79 -4.48 -13.42
CA VAL A 157 -4.27 -5.66 -12.74
C VAL A 157 -5.44 -6.62 -12.49
N ILE A 158 -5.34 -7.83 -13.02
CA ILE A 158 -6.33 -8.87 -12.77
C ILE A 158 -5.89 -9.73 -11.60
N VAL A 159 -6.71 -9.78 -10.55
CA VAL A 159 -6.49 -10.57 -9.34
C VAL A 159 -7.39 -11.81 -9.38
N CYS A 160 -6.79 -13.00 -9.39
CA CYS A 160 -7.49 -14.27 -9.64
C CYS A 160 -7.52 -15.16 -8.38
N GLN A 161 -8.46 -14.93 -7.46
CA GLN A 161 -8.63 -15.73 -6.23
C GLN A 161 -7.32 -16.07 -5.48
N PRO A 162 -6.52 -15.06 -5.09
CA PRO A 162 -5.31 -15.32 -4.32
C PRO A 162 -5.66 -15.94 -2.97
N ASP A 163 -4.69 -16.62 -2.37
CA ASP A 163 -4.81 -17.07 -0.98
C ASP A 163 -4.72 -15.87 -0.03
N ILE A 164 -3.84 -14.92 -0.34
CA ILE A 164 -3.63 -13.69 0.40
C ILE A 164 -3.61 -12.50 -0.57
N LEU A 165 -4.38 -11.45 -0.25
CA LEU A 165 -4.27 -10.15 -0.91
C LEU A 165 -3.61 -9.17 0.05
N ILE A 166 -2.51 -8.57 -0.37
CA ILE A 166 -1.92 -7.42 0.32
C ILE A 166 -2.42 -6.16 -0.37
N LEU A 167 -3.14 -5.31 0.37
CA LEU A 167 -3.59 -3.99 -0.10
C LEU A 167 -2.78 -2.90 0.60
N GLU A 168 -1.95 -2.18 -0.16
CA GLU A 168 -1.07 -1.13 0.36
C GLU A 168 -1.58 0.26 -0.04
N GLY A 169 -1.63 1.21 0.90
CA GLY A 169 -2.13 2.54 0.59
C GLY A 169 -2.09 3.54 1.73
N LEU A 170 -2.36 4.81 1.40
CA LEU A 170 -2.50 5.88 2.38
C LEU A 170 -3.86 5.84 3.08
N ASN A 171 -4.91 5.44 2.36
CA ASN A 171 -6.31 5.53 2.77
C ASN A 171 -6.92 4.23 3.30
N VAL A 172 -6.14 3.15 3.38
CA VAL A 172 -6.67 1.79 3.65
C VAL A 172 -7.33 1.63 5.03
N LEU A 173 -6.97 2.46 6.02
CA LEU A 173 -7.56 2.45 7.36
C LEU A 173 -8.46 3.65 7.65
N GLN A 174 -8.70 4.50 6.65
CA GLN A 174 -9.54 5.68 6.81
C GLN A 174 -10.99 5.29 7.06
N VAL A 175 -11.64 6.09 7.89
CA VAL A 175 -13.09 6.11 8.04
C VAL A 175 -13.61 7.51 7.86
N GLY A 176 -14.76 7.60 7.22
CA GLY A 176 -15.52 8.84 7.06
C GLY A 176 -16.98 8.60 7.41
N ASP A 177 -17.86 9.40 6.83
CA ASP A 177 -19.30 9.35 7.09
C ASP A 177 -20.05 8.26 6.29
N ALA A 178 -19.33 7.23 5.83
CA ALA A 178 -19.91 6.11 5.07
C ALA A 178 -20.32 4.97 6.00
N ASP A 179 -21.29 4.16 5.59
CA ASP A 179 -21.72 2.96 6.32
C ASP A 179 -20.77 1.76 6.14
N GLU A 180 -19.84 1.86 5.19
CA GLU A 180 -18.97 0.77 4.77
C GLU A 180 -17.58 1.31 4.45
N PHE A 181 -16.55 0.63 4.96
CA PHE A 181 -15.17 1.05 4.86
C PHE A 181 -14.29 -0.02 4.24
N VAL A 182 -13.19 0.42 3.62
CA VAL A 182 -12.13 -0.48 3.12
C VAL A 182 -11.64 -1.43 4.22
N SER A 183 -11.53 -0.93 5.46
CA SER A 183 -11.06 -1.74 6.60
C SER A 183 -12.00 -2.89 6.98
N ASP A 184 -13.28 -2.83 6.62
CA ASP A 184 -14.26 -3.88 6.95
C ASP A 184 -13.99 -5.17 6.15
N TYR A 185 -13.20 -5.06 5.09
CA TYR A 185 -12.77 -6.16 4.25
C TYR A 185 -11.42 -6.77 4.67
N PHE A 186 -10.75 -6.20 5.68
CA PHE A 186 -9.44 -6.67 6.14
C PHE A 186 -9.56 -7.72 7.23
N ASP A 187 -8.77 -8.79 7.10
CA ASP A 187 -8.60 -9.76 8.17
C ASP A 187 -7.43 -9.37 9.10
N PHE A 188 -6.47 -8.61 8.57
CA PHE A 188 -5.34 -8.07 9.33
C PHE A 188 -4.92 -6.71 8.78
N SER A 189 -4.48 -5.81 9.65
CA SER A 189 -3.92 -4.52 9.23
C SER A 189 -2.60 -4.22 9.90
N ILE A 190 -1.66 -3.69 9.11
CA ILE A 190 -0.32 -3.29 9.53
C ILE A 190 -0.18 -1.79 9.26
N PHE A 191 0.23 -1.03 10.25
CA PHE A 191 0.58 0.37 10.08
C PHE A 191 2.07 0.58 10.28
N ILE A 192 2.75 1.08 9.25
CA ILE A 192 4.17 1.43 9.28
C ILE A 192 4.31 2.87 9.78
N ASP A 193 4.97 3.01 10.92
CA ASP A 193 5.05 4.23 11.72
C ASP A 193 6.49 4.72 11.84
N ALA A 194 6.67 6.03 11.94
CA ALA A 194 7.95 6.66 12.25
C ALA A 194 7.67 8.10 12.73
N ASP A 195 8.65 8.72 13.38
CA ASP A 195 8.54 10.13 13.74
C ASP A 195 8.46 11.00 12.48
N GLU A 196 7.58 12.01 12.48
CA GLU A 196 7.31 12.84 11.29
C GLU A 196 8.59 13.42 10.68
N ALA A 197 9.53 13.87 11.52
CA ALA A 197 10.81 14.43 11.08
C ALA A 197 11.66 13.41 10.29
N HIS A 198 11.63 12.12 10.65
CA HIS A 198 12.32 11.08 9.89
C HIS A 198 11.62 10.85 8.54
N ILE A 199 10.28 10.85 8.52
CA ILE A 199 9.52 10.64 7.28
C ILE A 199 9.74 11.80 6.30
N GLU A 200 9.78 13.04 6.80
CA GLU A 200 10.12 14.22 6.01
C GLU A 200 11.49 14.06 5.36
N GLU A 201 12.51 13.69 6.15
CA GLU A 201 13.87 13.53 5.65
C GLU A 201 13.95 12.42 4.59
N TRP A 202 13.30 11.28 4.80
CA TRP A 202 13.21 10.21 3.80
C TRP A 202 12.47 10.64 2.54
N TYR A 203 11.44 11.47 2.67
CA TYR A 203 10.74 12.05 1.54
C TYR A 203 11.66 12.96 0.71
N VAL A 204 12.41 13.85 1.37
CA VAL A 204 13.39 14.74 0.71
C VAL A 204 14.46 13.94 0.00
N GLN A 205 15.07 12.95 0.68
CA GLN A 205 16.09 12.08 0.08
C GLN A 205 15.56 11.32 -1.13
N ARG A 206 14.33 10.80 -1.05
CA ARG A 206 13.69 10.12 -2.17
C ARG A 206 13.40 11.09 -3.33
N PHE A 207 12.97 12.32 -3.04
CA PHE A 207 12.71 13.34 -4.05
C PHE A 207 14.00 13.70 -4.81
N LEU A 208 15.11 13.94 -4.10
CA LEU A 208 16.41 14.21 -4.71
C LEU A 208 16.87 13.07 -5.62
N LYS A 209 16.72 11.82 -5.15
CA LYS A 209 17.04 10.65 -5.96
C LYS A 209 16.18 10.55 -7.23
N LEU A 210 14.92 10.97 -7.18
CA LEU A 210 14.03 11.01 -8.34
C LEU A 210 14.43 12.11 -9.33
N CYS A 211 14.86 13.30 -8.84
CA CYS A 211 15.45 14.35 -9.68
C CYS A 211 16.66 13.85 -10.47
N GLU A 212 17.49 12.99 -9.86
CA GLU A 212 18.67 12.39 -10.50
C GLU A 212 18.34 11.24 -11.47
N THR A 213 17.12 10.68 -11.41
CA THR A 213 16.76 9.44 -12.11
C THR A 213 15.48 9.58 -12.92
N VAL A 214 14.33 9.25 -12.34
CA VAL A 214 13.03 9.13 -13.03
C VAL A 214 12.60 10.46 -13.65
N PHE A 215 12.91 11.59 -13.02
CA PHE A 215 12.51 12.90 -13.55
C PHE A 215 13.33 13.31 -14.78
N GLN A 216 14.47 12.66 -15.05
CA GLN A 216 15.24 12.88 -16.27
C GLN A 216 14.58 12.24 -17.52
N ASP A 217 13.59 11.36 -17.34
CA ASP A 217 12.80 10.82 -18.45
C ASP A 217 11.96 11.94 -19.09
N PRO A 218 12.06 12.20 -20.41
CA PRO A 218 11.24 13.19 -21.10
C PRO A 218 9.73 12.96 -21.00
N ASN A 219 9.30 11.74 -20.70
CA ASN A 219 7.89 11.39 -20.49
C ASN A 219 7.46 11.50 -19.02
N SER A 220 8.38 11.87 -18.11
CA SER A 220 8.04 12.06 -16.71
C SER A 220 7.16 13.30 -16.54
N PHE A 221 6.06 13.15 -15.81
CA PHE A 221 5.23 14.29 -15.40
C PHE A 221 6.01 15.34 -14.59
N PHE A 222 7.09 14.91 -13.93
CA PHE A 222 7.91 15.75 -13.05
C PHE A 222 9.22 16.21 -13.71
N GLN A 223 9.30 16.19 -15.04
CA GLN A 223 10.50 16.59 -15.77
C GLN A 223 10.96 18.01 -15.40
N HIS A 224 10.05 18.93 -15.06
CA HIS A 224 10.40 20.28 -14.62
C HIS A 224 11.23 20.32 -13.34
N TYR A 225 11.21 19.27 -12.51
CA TYR A 225 12.07 19.17 -11.32
C TYR A 225 13.48 18.64 -11.63
N ALA A 226 13.73 18.12 -12.83
CA ALA A 226 15.01 17.57 -13.24
C ALA A 226 16.13 18.63 -13.37
N GLN A 227 15.74 19.90 -13.52
CA GLN A 227 16.65 21.03 -13.72
C GLN A 227 16.94 21.82 -12.44
N LEU A 228 16.28 21.48 -11.33
CA LEU A 228 16.51 22.14 -10.05
C LEU A 228 17.93 21.87 -9.57
N THR A 229 18.58 22.89 -9.00
CA THR A 229 19.79 22.68 -8.20
C THR A 229 19.47 21.86 -6.95
N HIS A 230 20.50 21.32 -6.29
CA HIS A 230 20.31 20.54 -5.07
C HIS A 230 19.50 21.31 -4.00
N ASP A 231 19.90 22.55 -3.72
CA ASP A 231 19.25 23.37 -2.69
C ASP A 231 17.80 23.71 -3.07
N GLU A 232 17.54 24.06 -4.34
CA GLU A 232 16.17 24.30 -4.82
C GLU A 232 15.30 23.04 -4.76
N ALA A 233 15.86 21.87 -5.04
CA ALA A 233 15.16 20.59 -4.95
C ALA A 233 14.83 20.23 -3.50
N VAL A 234 15.75 20.48 -2.55
CA VAL A 234 15.48 20.33 -1.11
C VAL A 234 14.36 21.26 -0.66
N ASP A 235 14.44 22.54 -0.99
CA ASP A 235 13.42 23.54 -0.63
C ASP A 235 12.04 23.19 -1.21
N THR A 236 12.02 22.77 -2.47
CA THR A 236 10.81 22.30 -3.15
C THR A 236 10.22 21.06 -2.47
N ALA A 237 11.05 20.07 -2.15
CA ALA A 237 10.61 18.85 -1.48
C ALA A 237 10.03 19.15 -0.09
N ARG A 238 10.70 20.00 0.70
CA ARG A 238 10.21 20.42 2.03
C ARG A 238 8.92 21.24 1.93
N PHE A 239 8.79 22.10 0.91
CA PHE A 239 7.55 22.81 0.65
C PHE A 239 6.40 21.84 0.35
N ILE A 240 6.59 20.89 -0.57
CA ILE A 240 5.57 19.89 -0.90
C ILE A 240 5.22 19.04 0.32
N TRP A 241 6.22 18.64 1.12
CA TRP A 241 5.99 17.92 2.37
C TRP A 241 5.09 18.74 3.30
N ARG A 242 5.47 19.98 3.63
CA ARG A 242 4.72 20.83 4.55
C ARG A 242 3.30 21.11 4.08
N GLU A 243 3.12 21.37 2.79
CA GLU A 243 1.83 21.81 2.25
C GLU A 243 0.89 20.66 1.88
N ILE A 244 1.41 19.47 1.58
CA ILE A 244 0.62 18.34 1.06
C ILE A 244 0.79 17.11 1.95
N ASN A 245 1.97 16.47 1.94
CA ASN A 245 2.14 15.14 2.52
C ASN A 245 2.08 15.13 4.05
N GLY A 246 2.70 16.11 4.71
CA GLY A 246 2.69 16.27 6.17
C GLY A 246 1.31 16.67 6.70
N LYS A 247 0.55 17.50 5.95
CA LYS A 247 -0.86 17.77 6.29
C LYS A 247 -1.70 16.50 6.18
N ASN A 248 -1.58 15.79 5.06
CA ASN A 248 -2.31 14.53 4.86
C ASN A 248 -1.97 13.48 5.92
N LEU A 249 -0.70 13.41 6.34
CA LEU A 249 -0.25 12.55 7.43
C LEU A 249 -1.01 12.85 8.72
N ARG A 250 -0.93 14.11 9.20
CA ARG A 250 -1.54 14.52 10.47
C ARG A 250 -3.06 14.44 10.45
N GLU A 251 -3.68 14.80 9.34
CA GLU A 251 -5.15 14.93 9.25
C GLU A 251 -5.84 13.60 8.92
N ASN A 252 -5.24 12.75 8.07
CA ASN A 252 -5.97 11.63 7.47
C ASN A 252 -5.29 10.26 7.62
N ILE A 253 -3.99 10.20 7.93
CA ILE A 253 -3.26 8.92 8.01
C ILE A 253 -2.97 8.55 9.46
N GLU A 254 -2.28 9.41 10.20
CA GLU A 254 -1.90 9.17 11.59
C GLU A 254 -3.11 8.92 12.51
N PRO A 255 -4.26 9.61 12.38
CA PRO A 255 -5.44 9.31 13.20
C PRO A 255 -5.99 7.89 13.03
N THR A 256 -5.65 7.21 11.92
CA THR A 256 -6.08 5.83 11.66
C THR A 256 -5.17 4.79 12.32
N LYS A 257 -3.98 5.18 12.77
CA LYS A 257 -2.98 4.32 13.41
C LYS A 257 -3.54 3.44 14.53
N PRO A 258 -4.40 3.91 15.46
CA PRO A 258 -4.95 3.07 16.51
C PRO A 258 -5.81 1.91 15.99
N ARG A 259 -6.30 1.96 14.75
CA ARG A 259 -7.16 0.92 14.14
C ARG A 259 -6.36 -0.29 13.67
N ALA A 260 -5.04 -0.18 13.53
CA ALA A 260 -4.20 -1.25 13.03
C ALA A 260 -4.15 -2.45 13.99
N SER A 261 -4.14 -3.66 13.43
CA SER A 261 -3.89 -4.90 14.19
C SER A 261 -2.44 -4.95 14.68
N LEU A 262 -1.51 -4.44 13.87
CA LEU A 262 -0.08 -4.39 14.18
C LEU A 262 0.52 -3.03 13.82
N LEU A 263 1.32 -2.50 14.71
CA LEU A 263 2.09 -1.26 14.55
C LEU A 263 3.57 -1.61 14.42
N LEU A 264 4.20 -1.09 13.38
CA LEU A 264 5.59 -1.34 13.03
C LEU A 264 6.34 -0.01 13.04
N ARG A 265 7.05 0.31 14.13
CA ARG A 265 7.74 1.59 14.29
C ARG A 265 9.18 1.51 13.79
N LYS A 266 9.56 2.47 12.97
CA LYS A 266 10.91 2.61 12.39
C LYS A 266 11.69 3.73 13.08
N GLY A 267 12.99 3.53 13.26
CA GLY A 267 13.97 4.56 13.61
C GLY A 267 14.45 5.32 12.38
N ALA A 268 15.30 6.33 12.57
CA ALA A 268 15.81 7.23 11.52
C ALA A 268 16.55 6.51 10.37
N ASP A 269 17.16 5.36 10.66
CA ASP A 269 17.90 4.50 9.73
C ASP A 269 17.00 3.51 8.98
N HIS A 270 15.68 3.72 9.01
CA HIS A 270 14.64 2.82 8.53
C HIS A 270 14.55 1.47 9.25
N ARG A 271 15.38 1.17 10.25
CA ARG A 271 15.27 -0.09 10.97
C ARG A 271 14.05 -0.09 11.87
N VAL A 272 13.39 -1.23 11.96
CA VAL A 272 12.31 -1.42 12.92
C VAL A 272 12.85 -1.39 14.34
N THR A 273 12.32 -0.48 15.16
CA THR A 273 12.69 -0.31 16.56
C THR A 273 11.68 -0.95 17.51
N ASN A 274 10.40 -1.03 17.12
CA ASN A 274 9.36 -1.63 17.95
C ASN A 274 8.24 -2.23 17.10
N VAL A 275 7.68 -3.34 17.59
CA VAL A 275 6.48 -3.98 17.02
C VAL A 275 5.43 -4.11 18.12
N SER A 276 4.24 -3.55 17.90
CA SER A 276 3.12 -3.68 18.83
C SER A 276 1.97 -4.41 18.15
N LEU A 277 1.53 -5.51 18.75
CA LEU A 277 0.38 -6.28 18.31
C LEU A 277 -0.82 -5.97 19.21
N ARG A 278 -1.98 -5.68 18.61
CA ARG A 278 -3.24 -5.54 19.34
C ARG A 278 -3.60 -6.89 19.97
N ARG A 279 -3.93 -6.88 21.26
CA ARG A 279 -4.40 -8.08 21.96
C ARG A 279 -5.76 -8.50 21.42
N LEU A 280 -5.97 -9.82 21.32
CA LEU A 280 -7.24 -10.46 21.01
C LEU A 280 -8.22 -10.32 22.18
#